data_AF-A0A9N9SEJ3-F1
#
_entry.id   AF-A0A9N9SEJ3-F1
#
_cell.length_a   1.000
_cell.length_b   1.000
_cell.length_c   1.000
_cell.angle_alpha   90.00
_cell.angle_beta   90.00
_cell.angle_gamma   90.00
#
_symmetry.space_group_name_H-M   'P 1'
#
loop_
_entity.id
_entity.type
_entity.pdbx_description
1 polymer ?
#
loop_
_entity_poly.entity_id
_entity_poly.type
_entity_poly.pdbx_seq_one_letter_code
_entity_poly.pdbx_strand_id
1 'polypeptide(L)'
;MPLVRRQFFIDNAVVAAFECYIFITEKNNDRSSSTGEFWFKGSDIARYLGYRRPTKAVSDNVSSEWKRAWKDCVKGIQKLDTPVATPSNWQPHTILISEPGLYALITRSKKPEAIKFTKWIYEDVLPALRKSGQFNATAAAVIKENQKMQNQLILTHQMLIDFNRHLMETTTEYVESARHDAIALSRRLTDIVQDVIAKPQESSLLHTIALHELEHGCGEVVFTRCQRRSLTNTLKHLHKRHPYAKEVYRTNYVPNGVNVLNCVKEALRTSKIPYKAHNNNTLKLLNGANTGDLVAHVRNIIDCNGRK
;
A
#
# COMPACT_ATOMS: atom_id res chain seq x y z
N MET A 1 -15.07 -23.75 54.13
CA MET A 1 -15.91 -22.53 54.21
C MET A 1 -15.14 -21.39 54.87
N PRO A 2 -14.55 -20.44 54.13
CA PRO A 2 -13.71 -19.40 54.71
C PRO A 2 -14.51 -18.12 55.06
N LEU A 3 -14.32 -17.61 56.28
CA LEU A 3 -14.60 -16.21 56.62
C LEU A 3 -13.42 -15.38 56.10
N VAL A 4 -13.67 -14.44 55.19
CA VAL A 4 -12.61 -13.64 54.56
C VAL A 4 -12.81 -12.17 54.91
N ARG A 5 -11.76 -11.52 55.46
CA ARG A 5 -11.71 -10.07 55.58
C ARG A 5 -11.29 -9.49 54.23
N ARG A 6 -12.11 -8.62 53.65
CA ARG A 6 -11.81 -7.96 52.36
C ARG A 6 -11.79 -6.45 52.52
N GLN A 7 -10.80 -5.84 51.90
CA GLN A 7 -10.69 -4.40 51.71
C GLN A 7 -11.20 -4.07 50.30
N PHE A 8 -11.92 -2.97 50.18
CA PHE A 8 -12.51 -2.53 48.93
C PHE A 8 -12.13 -1.08 48.66
N PHE A 9 -11.87 -0.80 47.39
CA PHE A 9 -11.44 0.49 46.89
C PHE A 9 -12.52 1.03 45.96
N ILE A 10 -12.77 2.34 46.03
CA ILE A 10 -13.68 3.04 45.12
C ILE A 10 -12.81 3.94 44.23
N ASP A 11 -13.07 3.94 42.92
CA ASP A 11 -12.41 4.79 41.92
C ASP A 11 -10.86 4.68 41.89
N ASN A 12 -10.31 3.47 42.06
CA ASN A 12 -8.85 3.22 42.09
C ASN A 12 -8.09 4.08 43.12
N ALA A 13 -8.75 4.53 44.18
CA ALA A 13 -8.11 5.30 45.23
C ALA A 13 -6.99 4.49 45.93
N VAL A 14 -5.87 5.15 46.23
CA VAL A 14 -4.70 4.56 46.91
C VAL A 14 -5.01 4.16 48.37
N VAL A 15 -6.11 4.67 48.93
CA VAL A 15 -6.57 4.39 50.30
C VAL A 15 -7.81 3.49 50.25
N ALA A 16 -7.82 2.43 51.08
CA ALA A 16 -8.97 1.53 51.20
C ALA A 16 -10.23 2.32 51.61
N ALA A 17 -11.27 2.27 50.78
CA ALA A 17 -12.52 3.00 50.99
C ALA A 17 -13.38 2.35 52.07
N PHE A 18 -13.38 1.00 52.14
CA PHE A 18 -14.07 0.26 53.20
C PHE A 18 -13.50 -1.13 53.43
N GLU A 19 -13.66 -1.63 54.65
CA GLU A 19 -13.37 -3.02 54.99
C GLU A 19 -14.63 -3.72 55.50
N CYS A 20 -14.87 -4.94 55.02
CA CYS A 20 -15.91 -5.79 55.59
C CYS A 20 -15.51 -7.27 55.59
N TYR A 21 -16.14 -8.01 56.49
CA TYR A 21 -16.03 -9.47 56.52
C TYR A 21 -17.11 -10.08 55.64
N ILE A 22 -16.69 -11.04 54.81
CA ILE A 22 -17.55 -11.80 53.92
C ILE A 22 -17.48 -13.26 54.34
N PHE A 23 -18.63 -13.84 54.59
CA PHE A 23 -18.80 -15.26 54.82
C PHE A 23 -19.41 -15.88 53.56
N ILE A 24 -18.74 -16.90 53.02
CA ILE A 24 -19.13 -17.55 51.76
C ILE A 24 -19.69 -18.93 52.10
N THR A 25 -20.94 -19.18 51.69
CA THR A 25 -21.54 -20.51 51.79
C THR A 25 -21.54 -21.20 50.44
N GLU A 26 -21.03 -22.44 50.39
CA GLU A 26 -21.20 -23.32 49.24
C GLU A 26 -22.63 -23.89 49.23
N LYS A 27 -23.35 -23.72 48.11
CA LYS A 27 -24.59 -24.48 47.87
C LYS A 27 -24.21 -25.90 47.48
N ASN A 28 -24.30 -26.84 48.42
CA ASN A 28 -24.31 -28.27 48.10
C ASN A 28 -25.67 -28.65 47.51
N ASN A 29 -25.86 -28.40 46.20
CA ASN A 29 -26.67 -29.21 45.28
C ASN A 29 -26.79 -28.49 43.94
N ASP A 30 -25.88 -28.82 43.02
CA ASP A 30 -26.11 -29.06 41.59
C ASP A 30 -24.82 -28.80 40.81
N ARG A 31 -24.40 -29.80 40.03
CA ARG A 31 -23.13 -29.84 39.27
C ARG A 31 -23.03 -28.82 38.12
N SER A 32 -23.77 -27.72 38.13
CA SER A 32 -23.81 -26.76 37.01
C SER A 32 -23.84 -25.27 37.38
N SER A 33 -23.78 -24.86 38.65
CA SER A 33 -23.54 -23.44 38.99
C SER A 33 -22.89 -23.28 40.37
N SER A 34 -21.58 -23.04 40.38
CA SER A 34 -20.76 -22.75 41.57
C SER A 34 -20.94 -21.30 42.06
N THR A 35 -22.17 -20.83 42.24
CA THR A 35 -22.41 -19.48 42.78
C THR A 35 -22.63 -19.59 44.29
N GLY A 36 -21.56 -19.42 45.06
CA GLY A 36 -21.65 -19.36 46.53
C GLY A 36 -22.47 -18.14 46.99
N GLU A 37 -23.28 -18.30 48.03
CA GLU A 37 -24.01 -17.16 48.60
C GLU A 37 -23.11 -16.34 49.53
N PHE A 38 -23.11 -15.02 49.31
CA PHE A 38 -22.32 -14.08 50.10
C PHE A 38 -23.13 -13.53 51.28
N TRP A 39 -22.53 -13.59 52.46
CA TRP A 39 -23.06 -13.02 53.69
C TRP A 39 -22.10 -11.97 54.23
N PHE A 40 -22.61 -10.78 54.50
CA PHE A 40 -21.81 -9.63 54.92
C PHE A 40 -22.17 -9.20 56.33
N LYS A 41 -21.20 -8.71 57.12
CA LYS A 41 -21.49 -8.14 58.43
C LYS A 41 -22.28 -6.83 58.29
N GLY A 42 -23.58 -6.88 58.61
CA GLY A 42 -24.50 -5.77 58.35
C GLY A 42 -24.16 -4.49 59.10
N SER A 43 -23.63 -4.60 60.33
CA SER A 43 -23.24 -3.42 61.11
C SER A 43 -22.06 -2.66 60.53
N ASP A 44 -21.13 -3.33 59.85
CA ASP A 44 -19.99 -2.68 59.22
C ASP A 44 -20.42 -1.96 57.93
N ILE A 45 -21.29 -2.58 57.13
CA ILE A 45 -21.89 -1.96 55.94
C ILE A 45 -22.75 -0.75 56.32
N ALA A 46 -23.63 -0.89 57.30
CA ALA A 46 -24.48 0.22 57.72
C ALA A 46 -23.65 1.39 58.29
N ARG A 47 -22.54 1.11 58.99
CA ARG A 47 -21.60 2.16 59.42
C ARG A 47 -20.97 2.86 58.22
N TYR A 48 -20.50 2.10 57.23
CA TYR A 48 -19.89 2.65 56.02
C TYR A 48 -20.85 3.52 55.20
N LEU A 49 -22.12 3.10 55.11
CA LEU A 49 -23.20 3.84 54.45
C LEU A 49 -23.65 5.09 55.22
N GLY A 50 -23.04 5.40 56.37
CA GLY A 50 -23.30 6.63 57.13
C GLY A 50 -24.54 6.57 58.04
N TYR A 51 -25.06 5.37 58.35
CA TYR A 51 -26.19 5.26 59.27
C TYR A 51 -25.74 5.54 60.72
N ARG A 52 -26.39 6.52 61.37
CA ARG A 52 -26.11 6.91 62.77
C ARG A 52 -26.21 5.75 63.77
N ARG A 53 -27.13 4.81 63.54
CA ARG A 53 -27.31 3.60 64.36
C ARG A 53 -27.26 2.36 63.46
N PRO A 54 -26.07 1.77 63.24
CA PRO A 54 -25.89 0.68 62.27
C PRO A 54 -26.78 -0.54 62.53
N THR A 55 -26.85 -1.02 63.78
CA THR A 55 -27.67 -2.19 64.14
C THR A 55 -29.17 -1.95 63.92
N LYS A 56 -29.64 -0.74 64.25
CA LYS A 56 -31.04 -0.36 64.02
C LYS A 56 -31.34 -0.23 62.53
N ALA A 57 -30.43 0.38 61.76
CA ALA A 57 -30.58 0.50 60.32
C ALA A 57 -30.70 -0.86 59.62
N VAL A 58 -29.90 -1.86 60.03
CA VAL A 58 -30.02 -3.23 59.51
C VAL A 58 -31.38 -3.83 59.89
N SER A 59 -31.85 -3.61 61.12
CA SER A 59 -33.15 -4.13 61.56
C SER A 59 -34.33 -3.54 60.78
N ASP A 60 -34.33 -2.21 60.60
CA ASP A 60 -35.44 -1.46 60.00
C ASP A 60 -35.47 -1.58 58.46
N ASN A 61 -34.30 -1.76 57.83
CA ASN A 61 -34.16 -1.70 56.38
C ASN A 61 -34.00 -3.04 55.67
N VAL A 62 -33.64 -4.10 56.39
CA VAL A 62 -33.44 -5.44 55.82
C VAL A 62 -34.52 -6.38 56.32
N SER A 63 -35.17 -7.11 55.40
CA SER A 63 -36.14 -8.16 55.73
C SER A 63 -35.52 -9.25 56.59
N SER A 64 -36.31 -9.91 57.45
CA SER A 64 -35.86 -11.06 58.26
C SER A 64 -35.31 -12.20 57.41
N GLU A 65 -35.81 -12.39 56.19
CA GLU A 65 -35.37 -13.42 55.25
C GLU A 65 -33.93 -13.24 54.76
N TRP A 66 -33.44 -12.00 54.79
CA TRP A 66 -32.09 -11.65 54.34
C TRP A 66 -31.13 -11.40 55.51
N LYS A 67 -31.54 -11.76 56.73
CA LYS A 67 -30.75 -11.62 57.96
C LYS A 67 -30.48 -13.00 58.57
N ARG A 68 -29.25 -13.22 59.04
CA ARG A 68 -28.91 -14.42 59.81
C ARG A 68 -27.93 -14.09 60.91
N ALA A 69 -28.11 -14.68 62.09
CA ALA A 69 -27.14 -14.50 63.17
C ALA A 69 -25.91 -15.38 62.92
N TRP A 70 -24.73 -14.88 63.29
CA TRP A 70 -23.46 -15.60 63.14
C TRP A 70 -23.51 -17.01 63.72
N LYS A 71 -24.07 -17.18 64.93
CA LYS A 71 -24.25 -18.49 65.56
C LYS A 71 -24.97 -19.48 64.66
N ASP A 72 -25.98 -19.03 63.92
CA ASP A 72 -26.79 -19.89 63.07
C ASP A 72 -26.06 -20.25 61.77
N CYS A 73 -25.14 -19.40 61.30
CA CYS A 73 -24.27 -19.70 60.17
C CYS A 73 -23.22 -20.77 60.50
N VAL A 74 -22.79 -20.86 61.76
CA VAL A 74 -21.68 -21.74 62.19
C VAL A 74 -22.17 -23.03 62.89
N LYS A 75 -23.48 -23.14 63.21
CA LYS A 75 -24.11 -24.28 63.91
C LYS A 75 -23.88 -25.69 63.30
N GLY A 76 -23.43 -25.79 62.06
CA GLY A 76 -23.04 -27.08 61.42
C GLY A 76 -21.53 -27.25 61.21
N ILE A 77 -20.74 -26.17 61.39
CA ILE A 77 -19.31 -26.12 61.08
C ILE A 77 -18.47 -26.47 62.32
N GLN A 78 -18.99 -26.29 63.53
CA GLN A 78 -18.29 -26.63 64.79
C GLN A 78 -18.02 -28.12 64.99
N LYS A 79 -18.51 -28.99 64.09
CA LYS A 79 -18.23 -30.45 64.08
C LYS A 79 -17.06 -30.86 63.17
N LEU A 80 -16.41 -29.91 62.47
CA LEU A 80 -15.23 -30.15 61.65
C LEU A 80 -13.94 -29.92 62.47
N ASP A 81 -12.88 -30.69 62.17
CA ASP A 81 -11.58 -30.69 62.88
C ASP A 81 -10.84 -29.34 62.89
N THR A 82 -11.24 -28.38 62.05
CA THR A 82 -10.70 -27.01 62.04
C THR A 82 -11.80 -25.98 62.33
N PRO A 83 -11.87 -25.39 63.54
CA PRO A 83 -12.82 -24.34 63.84
C PRO A 83 -12.53 -23.08 63.02
N VAL A 84 -13.57 -22.46 62.46
CA VAL A 84 -13.45 -21.19 61.74
C VAL A 84 -12.98 -20.11 62.73
N ALA A 85 -11.82 -19.50 62.45
CA ALA A 85 -11.27 -18.41 63.25
C ALA A 85 -12.25 -17.24 63.29
N THR A 86 -12.99 -17.13 64.39
CA THR A 86 -13.94 -16.05 64.62
C THR A 86 -13.15 -14.82 65.10
N PRO A 87 -13.31 -13.63 64.48
CA PRO A 87 -12.63 -12.43 64.96
C PRO A 87 -13.02 -12.14 66.42
N SER A 88 -12.05 -11.75 67.24
CA SER A 88 -12.21 -11.55 68.69
C SER A 88 -13.37 -10.60 69.09
N ASN A 89 -13.81 -9.72 68.18
CA ASN A 89 -14.90 -8.75 68.38
C ASN A 89 -16.28 -9.21 67.86
N TRP A 90 -16.46 -10.48 67.48
CA TRP A 90 -17.74 -10.99 66.99
C TRP A 90 -18.51 -11.73 68.08
N GLN A 91 -19.71 -11.25 68.36
CA GLN A 91 -20.63 -11.93 69.28
C GLN A 91 -21.50 -12.95 68.51
N PRO A 92 -22.00 -14.02 69.17
CA PRO A 92 -22.88 -15.02 68.55
C PRO A 92 -24.13 -14.42 67.87
N HIS A 93 -24.58 -13.25 68.34
CA HIS A 93 -25.75 -12.53 67.84
C HIS A 93 -25.42 -11.50 66.74
N THR A 94 -24.20 -11.47 66.22
CA THR A 94 -23.82 -10.57 65.12
C THR A 94 -24.67 -10.87 63.89
N ILE A 95 -25.34 -9.85 63.34
CA ILE A 95 -26.23 -10.00 62.19
C ILE A 95 -25.41 -9.94 60.90
N LEU A 96 -25.52 -11.00 60.11
CA LEU A 96 -25.09 -11.05 58.73
C LEU A 96 -26.27 -10.78 57.80
N ILE A 97 -26.00 -10.12 56.68
CA ILE A 97 -26.97 -9.84 55.64
C ILE A 97 -26.56 -10.51 54.33
N SER A 98 -27.52 -11.02 53.58
CA SER A 98 -27.27 -11.52 52.24
C SER A 98 -27.11 -10.38 51.23
N GLU A 99 -26.72 -10.70 50.00
CA GLU A 99 -26.59 -9.72 48.91
C GLU A 99 -27.89 -8.91 48.64
N PRO A 100 -29.10 -9.51 48.59
CA PRO A 100 -30.34 -8.73 48.55
C PRO A 100 -30.51 -7.77 49.73
N GLY A 101 -30.10 -8.19 50.93
CA GLY A 101 -30.12 -7.34 52.12
C GLY A 101 -29.11 -6.19 52.06
N LEU A 102 -27.95 -6.40 51.42
CA LEU A 102 -26.98 -5.34 51.13
C LEU A 102 -27.59 -4.29 50.18
N TYR A 103 -28.21 -4.72 49.07
CA TYR A 103 -28.86 -3.80 48.14
C TYR A 103 -29.99 -3.00 48.82
N ALA A 104 -30.78 -3.63 49.68
CA ALA A 104 -31.82 -2.94 50.45
C ALA A 104 -31.27 -1.82 51.37
N LEU A 105 -30.07 -2.01 51.93
CA LEU A 105 -29.40 -0.95 52.72
C LEU A 105 -28.84 0.17 51.87
N ILE A 106 -28.30 -0.16 50.70
CA ILE A 106 -27.69 0.82 49.78
C ILE A 106 -28.78 1.72 49.20
N THR A 107 -29.89 1.16 48.72
CA THR A 107 -30.99 1.93 48.11
C THR A 107 -31.66 2.91 49.06
N ARG A 108 -31.66 2.62 50.37
CA ARG A 108 -32.20 3.51 51.41
C ARG A 108 -31.18 4.47 52.02
N SER A 109 -29.92 4.38 51.62
CA SER A 109 -28.86 5.24 52.16
C SER A 109 -28.93 6.65 51.57
N LYS A 110 -28.60 7.66 52.39
CA LYS A 110 -28.45 9.05 51.97
C LYS A 110 -27.01 9.42 51.56
N LYS A 111 -26.09 8.46 51.61
CA LYS A 111 -24.69 8.67 51.25
C LYS A 111 -24.57 8.94 49.74
N PRO A 112 -23.83 9.98 49.29
CA PRO A 112 -23.76 10.36 47.86
C PRO A 112 -23.35 9.21 46.94
N GLU A 113 -22.39 8.38 47.36
CA GLU A 113 -21.91 7.22 46.61
C GLU A 113 -23.02 6.15 46.45
N ALA A 114 -23.83 5.94 47.49
CA ALA A 114 -24.95 5.01 47.46
C ALA A 114 -26.08 5.49 46.54
N ILE A 115 -26.34 6.81 46.51
CA ILE A 115 -27.31 7.43 45.60
C ILE A 115 -26.86 7.28 44.15
N LYS A 116 -25.57 7.53 43.84
CA LYS A 116 -25.02 7.34 42.49
C LYS A 116 -25.18 5.89 42.01
N PHE A 117 -24.83 4.93 42.85
CA PHE A 117 -24.98 3.51 42.54
C PHE A 117 -26.45 3.12 42.32
N THR A 118 -27.34 3.63 43.16
CA THR A 118 -28.78 3.36 43.06
C THR A 118 -29.38 3.95 41.77
N LYS A 119 -29.00 5.18 41.39
CA LYS A 119 -29.38 5.78 40.10
C LYS A 119 -28.88 4.96 38.93
N TRP A 120 -27.61 4.55 38.94
CA TRP A 120 -27.04 3.71 37.90
C TRP A 120 -27.78 2.38 37.75
N ILE A 121 -28.18 1.74 38.86
CA ILE A 121 -29.04 0.54 38.79
C ILE A 121 -30.37 0.84 38.09
N TYR A 122 -31.05 1.92 38.48
CA TYR A 122 -32.40 2.23 37.98
C TYR A 122 -32.43 2.77 36.55
N GLU A 123 -31.43 3.55 36.15
CA GLU A 123 -31.39 4.24 34.86
C GLU A 123 -30.67 3.41 33.79
N ASP A 124 -29.63 2.66 34.17
CA ASP A 124 -28.81 1.90 33.22
C ASP A 124 -29.05 0.40 33.33
N VAL A 125 -28.87 -0.19 34.52
CA VAL A 125 -28.83 -1.66 34.67
C VAL A 125 -30.19 -2.30 34.45
N LEU A 126 -31.23 -1.88 35.18
CA LEU A 126 -32.57 -2.48 35.06
C LEU A 126 -33.21 -2.21 33.69
N PRO A 127 -33.10 -1.01 33.09
CA PRO A 127 -33.64 -0.78 31.75
C PRO A 127 -32.90 -1.57 30.68
N ALA A 128 -31.58 -1.74 30.80
CA ALA A 128 -30.81 -2.60 29.92
C ALA A 128 -31.25 -4.07 30.07
N LEU A 129 -31.28 -4.61 31.28
CA LEU A 129 -31.76 -5.98 31.54
C LEU A 129 -33.17 -6.21 31.00
N ARG A 130 -34.08 -5.25 31.17
CA ARG A 130 -35.46 -5.35 30.64
C ARG A 130 -35.49 -5.38 29.10
N LYS A 131 -34.61 -4.65 28.42
CA LYS A 131 -34.60 -4.53 26.95
C LYS A 131 -33.87 -5.70 26.27
N SER A 132 -32.73 -6.12 26.79
CA SER A 132 -31.84 -7.11 26.15
C SER A 132 -31.84 -8.48 26.82
N GLY A 133 -32.45 -8.63 28.01
CA GLY A 133 -32.39 -9.86 28.80
C GLY A 133 -31.02 -10.13 29.44
N GLN A 134 -29.99 -9.32 29.12
CA GLN A 134 -28.62 -9.44 29.63
C GLN A 134 -27.97 -8.06 29.74
N PHE A 135 -27.27 -7.79 30.85
CA PHE A 135 -26.46 -6.60 31.04
C PHE A 135 -24.99 -6.90 30.74
N ASN A 136 -24.55 -6.60 29.51
CA ASN A 136 -23.14 -6.71 29.13
C ASN A 136 -22.50 -5.32 29.16
N ALA A 137 -21.92 -4.94 30.30
CA ALA A 137 -21.22 -3.67 30.48
C ALA A 137 -20.09 -3.44 29.45
N THR A 138 -19.57 -4.51 28.85
CA THR A 138 -18.53 -4.49 27.81
C THR A 138 -19.08 -4.12 26.41
N ALA A 139 -20.33 -4.45 26.10
CA ALA A 139 -20.86 -4.28 24.74
C ALA A 139 -21.06 -2.81 24.36
N ALA A 140 -21.52 -1.96 25.28
CA ALA A 140 -21.76 -0.54 25.00
C ALA A 140 -20.46 0.24 24.70
N ALA A 141 -19.36 -0.08 25.39
CA ALA A 141 -18.05 0.51 25.13
C ALA A 141 -17.50 0.07 23.76
N VAL A 142 -17.61 -1.23 23.45
CA VAL A 142 -17.16 -1.81 22.17
C VAL A 142 -17.94 -1.23 20.98
N ILE A 143 -19.26 -1.02 21.11
CA ILE A 143 -20.07 -0.42 20.05
C ILE A 143 -19.60 1.01 19.73
N LYS A 144 -19.31 1.82 20.75
CA LYS A 144 -18.85 3.20 20.58
C LYS A 144 -17.46 3.27 19.93
N GLU A 145 -16.57 2.36 20.29
CA GLU A 145 -15.24 2.25 19.70
C GLU A 145 -15.30 1.80 18.24
N ASN A 146 -16.14 0.80 17.94
CA ASN A 146 -16.39 0.35 16.56
C ASN A 146 -16.96 1.47 15.68
N GLN A 147 -17.90 2.27 16.19
CA GLN A 147 -18.43 3.43 15.45
C GLN A 147 -17.36 4.48 15.16
N LYS A 148 -16.46 4.74 16.13
CA LYS A 148 -15.33 5.67 15.93
C LYS A 148 -14.38 5.16 14.85
N MET A 149 -14.05 3.87 14.88
CA MET A 149 -13.20 3.23 13.87
C MET A 149 -13.87 3.25 12.48
N GLN A 150 -15.17 2.98 12.40
CA GLN A 150 -15.92 3.06 11.14
C GLN A 150 -15.89 4.48 10.54
N ASN A 151 -16.09 5.51 11.35
CA ASN A 151 -16.01 6.90 10.89
C ASN A 151 -14.61 7.28 10.42
N GLN A 152 -13.56 6.82 11.12
CA GLN A 152 -12.18 7.01 10.65
C GLN A 152 -11.92 6.29 9.34
N LEU A 153 -12.40 5.05 9.20
CA LEU A 153 -12.26 4.28 7.96
C LEU A 153 -12.92 5.00 6.78
N ILE A 154 -14.14 5.51 6.95
CA ILE A 154 -14.87 6.27 5.93
C ILE A 154 -14.07 7.51 5.51
N LEU A 155 -13.57 8.29 6.48
CA LEU A 155 -12.76 9.48 6.20
C LEU A 155 -11.47 9.13 5.43
N THR A 156 -10.75 8.09 5.85
CA THR A 156 -9.52 7.66 5.17
C THR A 156 -9.80 7.19 3.74
N HIS A 157 -10.91 6.50 3.52
CA HIS A 157 -11.31 6.04 2.20
C HIS A 157 -11.64 7.22 1.27
N GLN A 158 -12.34 8.23 1.77
CA GLN A 158 -12.63 9.45 1.03
C GLN A 158 -11.34 10.17 0.59
N MET A 159 -10.38 10.33 1.51
CA MET A 159 -9.07 10.93 1.20
C MET A 159 -8.29 10.14 0.16
N LEU A 160 -8.33 8.80 0.21
CA LEU A 160 -7.64 7.95 -0.74
C LEU A 160 -8.26 8.03 -2.15
N ILE A 161 -9.59 8.13 -2.24
CA ILE A 161 -10.29 8.38 -3.52
C ILE A 161 -9.85 9.71 -4.13
N ASP A 162 -9.81 10.77 -3.33
CA ASP A 162 -9.44 12.11 -3.81
C ASP A 162 -7.96 12.16 -4.23
N PHE A 163 -7.08 11.51 -3.48
CA PHE A 163 -5.67 11.37 -3.85
C PHE A 163 -5.47 10.61 -5.16
N ASN A 164 -6.15 9.47 -5.32
CA ASN A 164 -6.09 8.68 -6.56
C ASN A 164 -6.60 9.46 -7.76
N ARG A 165 -7.65 10.26 -7.57
CA ARG A 165 -8.19 11.15 -8.62
C ARG A 165 -7.16 12.18 -9.05
N HIS A 166 -6.50 12.83 -8.10
CA HIS A 166 -5.47 13.82 -8.40
C HIS A 166 -4.26 13.22 -9.10
N LEU A 167 -3.82 12.01 -8.69
CA LEU A 167 -2.79 11.27 -9.40
C LEU A 167 -3.20 10.97 -10.84
N MET A 168 -4.43 10.49 -11.06
CA MET A 168 -4.96 10.23 -12.40
C MET A 168 -4.93 11.50 -13.26
N GLU A 169 -5.47 12.62 -12.77
CA GLU A 169 -5.47 13.91 -13.47
C GLU A 169 -4.06 14.34 -13.86
N THR A 170 -3.12 14.33 -12.90
CA THR A 170 -1.73 14.72 -13.16
C THR A 170 -1.06 13.79 -14.19
N THR A 171 -1.27 12.47 -14.08
CA THR A 171 -0.72 11.52 -15.06
C THR A 171 -1.30 11.73 -16.46
N THR A 172 -2.59 12.06 -16.58
CA THR A 172 -3.20 12.37 -17.89
C THR A 172 -2.60 13.64 -18.50
N GLU A 173 -2.36 14.68 -17.71
CA GLU A 173 -1.71 15.91 -18.18
C GLU A 173 -0.29 15.66 -18.69
N TYR A 174 0.51 14.89 -17.95
CA TYR A 174 1.86 14.52 -18.39
C TYR A 174 1.86 13.69 -19.68
N VAL A 175 0.96 12.71 -19.78
CA VAL A 175 0.83 11.86 -20.97
C VAL A 175 0.40 12.70 -22.17
N GLU A 176 -0.58 13.60 -22.00
CA GLU A 176 -1.01 14.48 -23.08
C GLU A 176 0.12 15.43 -23.49
N SER A 177 0.85 16.05 -22.55
CA SER A 177 1.99 16.90 -22.87
C SER A 177 3.07 16.15 -23.67
N ALA A 178 3.47 14.96 -23.19
CA ALA A 178 4.45 14.12 -23.89
C ALA A 178 3.96 13.70 -25.28
N ARG A 179 2.67 13.42 -25.43
CA ARG A 179 2.04 13.10 -26.72
C ARG A 179 2.10 14.30 -27.67
N HIS A 180 1.82 15.51 -27.18
CA HIS A 180 1.93 16.74 -27.98
C HIS A 180 3.37 16.97 -28.46
N ASP A 181 4.36 16.80 -27.57
CA ASP A 181 5.78 16.93 -27.91
C ASP A 181 6.22 15.89 -28.96
N ALA A 182 5.78 14.64 -28.80
CA ALA A 182 6.07 13.57 -29.76
C ALA A 182 5.45 13.85 -31.14
N ILE A 183 4.21 14.36 -31.20
CA ILE A 183 3.57 14.77 -32.45
C ILE A 183 4.33 15.95 -33.07
N ALA A 184 4.75 16.93 -32.28
CA ALA A 184 5.52 18.07 -32.76
C ALA A 184 6.87 17.63 -33.37
N LEU A 185 7.59 16.74 -32.69
CA LEU A 185 8.82 16.15 -33.21
C LEU A 185 8.58 15.35 -34.49
N SER A 186 7.53 14.54 -34.54
CA SER A 186 7.17 13.74 -35.73
C SER A 186 6.88 14.62 -36.95
N ARG A 187 6.19 15.75 -36.77
CA ARG A 187 5.97 16.73 -37.85
C ARG A 187 7.29 17.31 -38.36
N ARG A 188 8.16 17.75 -37.45
CA ARG A 188 9.49 18.28 -37.84
C ARG A 188 10.36 17.24 -38.55
N LEU A 189 10.29 15.97 -38.11
CA LEU A 189 10.98 14.88 -38.81
C LEU A 189 10.41 14.66 -40.21
N THR A 190 9.10 14.75 -40.37
CA THR A 190 8.46 14.65 -41.70
C THR A 190 8.97 15.75 -42.63
N ASP A 191 9.06 16.99 -42.14
CA ASP A 191 9.58 18.12 -42.91
C ASP A 191 11.05 17.90 -43.31
N ILE A 192 11.91 17.47 -42.36
CA ILE A 192 13.33 17.18 -42.65
C ILE A 192 13.46 16.03 -43.67
N VAL A 193 12.66 14.98 -43.54
CA VAL A 193 12.70 13.86 -44.47
C VAL A 193 12.27 14.30 -45.87
N GLN A 194 11.23 15.13 -45.99
CA GLN A 194 10.83 15.71 -47.27
C GLN A 194 11.96 16.57 -47.87
N ASP A 195 12.62 17.40 -47.07
CA ASP A 195 13.66 18.32 -47.58
C ASP A 195 14.99 17.61 -47.93
N VAL A 196 15.37 16.57 -47.19
CA VAL A 196 16.71 15.95 -47.30
C VAL A 196 16.73 14.66 -48.13
N ILE A 197 15.62 13.91 -48.17
CA ILE A 197 15.57 12.54 -48.72
C ILE A 197 14.62 12.43 -49.92
N ALA A 198 13.67 13.36 -50.09
CA ALA A 198 12.70 13.24 -51.18
C ALA A 198 13.36 13.25 -52.55
N LYS A 199 12.91 12.32 -53.40
CA LYS A 199 13.36 12.23 -54.79
C LYS A 199 12.87 13.45 -55.57
N PRO A 200 13.76 14.22 -56.23
CA PRO A 200 13.36 15.32 -57.10
C PRO A 200 12.36 14.85 -58.17
N GLN A 201 11.32 15.64 -58.41
CA GLN A 201 10.33 15.36 -59.48
C GLN A 201 10.98 15.46 -60.86
N GLU A 202 11.91 16.41 -61.04
CA GLU A 202 12.64 16.57 -62.29
C GLU A 202 13.74 15.51 -62.46
N SER A 203 13.63 14.73 -63.54
CA SER A 203 14.61 13.68 -63.86
C SER A 203 16.04 14.19 -64.12
N SER A 204 16.20 15.48 -64.44
CA SER A 204 17.48 16.12 -64.76
C SER A 204 18.32 16.41 -63.51
N LEU A 205 17.65 16.66 -62.38
CA LEU A 205 18.24 17.00 -61.08
C LEU A 205 18.60 15.76 -60.24
N LEU A 206 18.17 14.57 -60.67
CA LEU A 206 18.51 13.32 -60.01
C LEU A 206 20.03 13.12 -59.96
N HIS A 207 20.55 12.82 -58.78
CA HIS A 207 21.94 12.43 -58.61
C HIS A 207 22.14 11.00 -59.12
N THR A 208 23.10 10.84 -60.02
CA THR A 208 23.51 9.58 -60.63
C THR A 208 24.93 9.25 -60.17
N ILE A 209 25.17 7.95 -60.01
CA ILE A 209 26.52 7.43 -59.78
C ILE A 209 26.87 6.51 -60.95
N ALA A 210 28.05 6.73 -61.53
CA ALA A 210 28.65 5.84 -62.52
C ALA A 210 30.07 5.46 -62.09
N LEU A 211 30.39 4.17 -62.12
CA LEU A 211 31.69 3.62 -61.81
C LEU A 211 32.39 3.27 -63.11
N HIS A 212 33.60 3.79 -63.26
CA HIS A 212 34.46 3.51 -64.40
C HIS A 212 35.77 2.91 -63.90
N GLU A 213 36.15 1.78 -64.46
CA GLU A 213 37.47 1.19 -64.26
C GLU A 213 38.44 1.84 -65.24
N LEU A 214 39.57 2.38 -64.75
CA LEU A 214 40.46 3.23 -65.57
C LEU A 214 41.18 2.45 -66.67
N GLU A 215 41.61 1.24 -66.36
CA GLU A 215 42.24 0.28 -67.27
C GLU A 215 41.73 -1.12 -66.92
N HIS A 216 41.57 -1.99 -67.92
CA HIS A 216 40.98 -3.29 -67.67
C HIS A 216 41.86 -4.15 -66.77
N GLY A 217 41.36 -4.52 -65.58
CA GLY A 217 42.05 -5.41 -64.65
C GLY A 217 43.06 -4.73 -63.72
N CYS A 218 43.16 -3.39 -63.75
CA CYS A 218 44.05 -2.63 -62.86
C CYS A 218 43.49 -2.45 -61.43
N GLY A 219 42.20 -2.70 -61.24
CA GLY A 219 41.53 -2.52 -59.95
C GLY A 219 41.34 -1.07 -59.51
N GLU A 220 41.64 -0.08 -60.37
CA GLU A 220 41.40 1.34 -60.11
C GLU A 220 40.05 1.80 -60.67
N VAL A 221 39.19 2.27 -59.77
CA VAL A 221 37.79 2.59 -60.07
C VAL A 221 37.48 4.03 -59.66
N VAL A 222 36.93 4.79 -60.60
CA VAL A 222 36.48 6.18 -60.41
C VAL A 222 34.96 6.23 -60.27
N PHE A 223 34.52 6.88 -59.20
CA PHE A 223 33.13 7.18 -58.89
C PHE A 223 32.77 8.56 -59.45
N THR A 224 32.04 8.57 -60.55
CA THR A 224 31.43 9.78 -61.08
C THR A 224 30.11 10.01 -60.37
N ARG A 225 30.03 11.07 -59.57
CA ARG A 225 28.86 11.41 -58.73
C ARG A 225 28.38 12.80 -59.11
N CYS A 226 27.37 12.89 -59.96
CA CYS A 226 26.88 14.18 -60.47
C CYS A 226 25.36 14.13 -60.70
N GLN A 227 24.76 15.28 -60.99
CA GLN A 227 23.37 15.31 -61.46
C GLN A 227 23.27 14.75 -62.88
N ARG A 228 22.12 14.18 -63.25
CA ARG A 228 21.91 13.55 -64.56
C ARG A 228 22.17 14.51 -65.72
N ARG A 229 21.79 15.79 -65.58
CA ARG A 229 22.08 16.85 -66.56
C ARG A 229 23.56 17.08 -66.85
N SER A 230 24.44 16.80 -65.89
CA SER A 230 25.88 17.04 -65.99
C SER A 230 26.68 15.77 -66.32
N LEU A 231 26.05 14.60 -66.31
CA LEU A 231 26.73 13.31 -66.47
C LEU A 231 27.49 13.23 -67.79
N THR A 232 26.83 13.57 -68.90
CA THR A 232 27.43 13.47 -70.24
C THR A 232 28.73 14.29 -70.35
N ASN A 233 28.75 15.52 -69.84
CA ASN A 233 29.94 16.36 -69.86
C ASN A 233 31.02 15.82 -68.92
N THR A 234 30.63 15.33 -67.74
CA THR A 234 31.57 14.74 -66.78
C THR A 234 32.26 13.51 -67.35
N LEU A 235 31.49 12.63 -68.03
CA LEU A 235 32.03 11.45 -68.72
C LEU A 235 32.92 11.82 -69.91
N LYS A 236 32.59 12.87 -70.67
CA LYS A 236 33.48 13.38 -71.74
C LYS A 236 34.85 13.79 -71.17
N HIS A 237 34.87 14.50 -70.04
CA HIS A 237 36.12 14.89 -69.39
C HIS A 237 36.89 13.71 -68.81
N LEU A 238 36.18 12.70 -68.27
CA LEU A 238 36.79 11.46 -67.79
C LEU A 238 37.50 10.72 -68.93
N HIS A 239 36.80 10.44 -70.04
CA HIS A 239 37.38 9.73 -71.18
C HIS A 239 38.50 10.52 -71.88
N LYS A 240 38.46 11.85 -71.83
CA LYS A 240 39.59 12.68 -72.31
C LYS A 240 40.87 12.46 -71.49
N ARG A 241 40.75 12.26 -70.17
CA ARG A 241 41.90 11.97 -69.28
C ARG A 241 42.29 10.49 -69.27
N HIS A 242 41.30 9.60 -69.41
CA HIS A 242 41.47 8.15 -69.37
C HIS A 242 40.73 7.52 -70.57
N PRO A 243 41.36 7.45 -71.75
CA PRO A 243 40.72 6.96 -72.97
C PRO A 243 40.24 5.50 -72.89
N TYR A 244 40.89 4.69 -72.06
CA TYR A 244 40.58 3.26 -71.87
C TYR A 244 39.59 3.01 -70.73
N ALA A 245 39.05 4.05 -70.10
CA ALA A 245 38.13 3.90 -68.99
C ALA A 245 36.85 3.18 -69.45
N LYS A 246 36.48 2.10 -68.77
CA LYS A 246 35.29 1.30 -69.07
C LYS A 246 34.24 1.47 -68.00
N GLU A 247 33.01 1.77 -68.38
CA GLU A 247 31.88 1.78 -67.45
C GLU A 247 31.60 0.36 -66.94
N VAL A 248 31.62 0.19 -65.62
CA VAL A 248 31.34 -1.10 -64.96
C VAL A 248 29.99 -1.10 -64.25
N TYR A 249 29.53 0.07 -63.81
CA TYR A 249 28.22 0.22 -63.19
C TYR A 249 27.67 1.63 -63.36
N ARG A 250 26.34 1.73 -63.51
CA ARG A 250 25.63 3.01 -63.53
C ARG A 250 24.27 2.85 -62.84
N THR A 251 23.87 3.86 -62.10
CA THR A 251 22.50 4.01 -61.58
C THR A 251 21.92 5.36 -61.99
N ASN A 252 20.61 5.39 -62.27
CA ASN A 252 19.91 6.59 -62.70
C ASN A 252 19.50 7.50 -61.52
N TYR A 253 19.51 6.98 -60.29
CA TYR A 253 19.18 7.76 -59.11
C TYR A 253 19.83 7.19 -57.85
N VAL A 254 20.31 8.09 -57.01
CA VAL A 254 20.73 7.83 -55.64
C VAL A 254 20.25 8.99 -54.76
N PRO A 255 19.60 8.73 -53.61
CA PRO A 255 19.13 9.78 -52.71
C PRO A 255 20.25 10.71 -52.23
N ASN A 256 21.39 10.13 -51.81
CA ASN A 256 22.57 10.89 -51.40
C ASN A 256 23.84 10.32 -52.05
N GLY A 257 24.23 10.89 -53.20
CA GLY A 257 25.42 10.46 -53.93
C GLY A 257 26.72 10.62 -53.15
N VAL A 258 26.79 11.57 -52.21
CA VAL A 258 27.98 11.80 -51.39
C VAL A 258 28.17 10.67 -50.38
N ASN A 259 27.08 10.29 -49.69
CA ASN A 259 27.13 9.28 -48.64
C ASN A 259 27.38 7.87 -49.19
N VAL A 260 26.93 7.54 -50.41
CA VAL A 260 27.13 6.20 -50.98
C VAL A 260 28.60 5.79 -51.02
N LEU A 261 29.52 6.68 -51.39
CA LEU A 261 30.94 6.32 -51.42
C LEU A 261 31.50 6.05 -50.01
N ASN A 262 31.02 6.76 -48.99
CA ASN A 262 31.44 6.52 -47.60
C ASN A 262 30.90 5.17 -47.11
N CYS A 263 29.63 4.87 -47.37
CA CYS A 263 29.05 3.57 -47.07
C CYS A 263 29.79 2.43 -47.81
N VAL A 264 30.23 2.66 -49.06
CA VAL A 264 31.01 1.67 -49.82
C VAL A 264 32.37 1.44 -49.15
N LYS A 265 33.08 2.51 -48.77
CA LYS A 265 34.35 2.41 -48.03
C LYS A 265 34.22 1.65 -46.70
N GLU A 266 33.13 1.89 -45.97
CA GLU A 266 32.81 1.16 -44.74
C GLU A 266 32.54 -0.33 -45.02
N ALA A 267 31.72 -0.63 -46.01
CA ALA A 267 31.38 -2.00 -46.38
C ALA A 267 32.60 -2.78 -46.84
N LEU A 268 33.50 -2.19 -47.65
CA LEU A 268 34.77 -2.80 -48.03
C LEU A 268 35.65 -3.11 -46.82
N ARG A 269 35.68 -2.22 -45.82
CA ARG A 269 36.43 -2.43 -44.57
C ARG A 269 35.84 -3.60 -43.77
N THR A 270 34.52 -3.66 -43.65
CA THR A 270 33.80 -4.76 -42.96
C THR A 270 34.01 -6.10 -43.65
N SER A 271 33.95 -6.12 -44.99
CA SER A 271 34.20 -7.32 -45.80
C SER A 271 35.70 -7.66 -45.95
N LYS A 272 36.59 -6.93 -45.28
CA LYS A 272 38.06 -7.10 -45.32
C LYS A 272 38.65 -7.07 -46.74
N ILE A 273 38.02 -6.33 -47.65
CA ILE A 273 38.52 -6.13 -49.02
C ILE A 273 39.58 -5.01 -48.97
N PRO A 274 40.85 -5.29 -49.29
CA PRO A 274 41.91 -4.29 -49.17
C PRO A 274 41.79 -3.26 -50.30
N TYR A 275 41.80 -1.98 -49.94
CA TYR A 275 41.73 -0.87 -50.88
C TYR A 275 42.58 0.32 -50.43
N LYS A 276 42.92 1.20 -51.37
CA LYS A 276 43.54 2.51 -51.13
C LYS A 276 42.72 3.60 -51.81
N ALA A 277 42.31 4.62 -51.07
CA ALA A 277 41.67 5.80 -51.65
C ALA A 277 42.77 6.73 -52.20
N HIS A 278 42.71 7.06 -53.50
CA HIS A 278 43.67 7.97 -54.12
C HIS A 278 43.22 9.43 -54.03
N ASN A 279 41.92 9.67 -54.11
CA ASN A 279 41.29 10.97 -53.93
C ASN A 279 39.83 10.77 -53.44
N ASN A 280 39.03 11.84 -53.42
CA ASN A 280 37.65 11.81 -52.95
C ASN A 280 36.68 11.03 -53.85
N ASN A 281 37.11 10.58 -55.04
CA ASN A 281 36.29 9.89 -56.04
C ASN A 281 36.92 8.58 -56.57
N THR A 282 38.15 8.24 -56.21
CA THR A 282 38.90 7.12 -56.81
C THR A 282 39.35 6.14 -55.74
N LEU A 283 39.06 4.85 -55.97
CA LEU A 283 39.53 3.73 -55.15
C LEU A 283 40.41 2.82 -55.98
N LYS A 284 41.52 2.36 -55.39
CA LYS A 284 42.37 1.30 -55.92
C LYS A 284 42.20 0.05 -55.06
N LEU A 285 41.69 -1.02 -55.66
CA LEU A 285 41.61 -2.34 -55.04
C LEU A 285 43.01 -2.97 -55.01
N LEU A 286 43.32 -3.69 -53.92
CA LEU A 286 44.63 -4.31 -53.71
C LEU A 286 44.50 -5.85 -53.67
N ASN A 287 45.63 -6.55 -53.74
CA ASN A 287 45.74 -8.00 -53.55
C ASN A 287 44.81 -8.85 -54.44
N GLY A 288 44.58 -8.44 -55.69
CA GLY A 288 43.74 -9.18 -56.64
C GLY A 288 42.23 -9.10 -56.38
N ALA A 289 41.77 -8.18 -55.51
CA ALA A 289 40.35 -7.94 -55.30
C ALA A 289 39.66 -7.48 -56.59
N ASN A 290 38.51 -8.09 -56.91
CA ASN A 290 37.81 -7.90 -58.17
C ASN A 290 36.89 -6.67 -58.15
N THR A 291 36.91 -5.89 -59.23
CA THR A 291 35.97 -4.79 -59.49
C THR A 291 34.50 -5.25 -59.43
N GLY A 292 34.22 -6.52 -59.76
CA GLY A 292 32.89 -7.12 -59.64
C GLY A 292 32.36 -7.15 -58.19
N ASP A 293 33.23 -7.44 -57.21
CA ASP A 293 32.86 -7.50 -55.80
C ASP A 293 32.53 -6.10 -55.26
N LEU A 294 33.32 -5.10 -55.69
CA LEU A 294 33.05 -3.69 -55.38
C LEU A 294 31.67 -3.26 -55.92
N VAL A 295 31.37 -3.62 -57.17
CA VAL A 295 30.08 -3.29 -57.81
C VAL A 295 28.91 -3.98 -57.09
N ALA A 296 29.10 -5.21 -56.61
CA ALA A 296 28.09 -5.90 -55.81
C ALA A 296 27.78 -5.15 -54.49
N HIS A 297 28.81 -4.68 -53.79
CA HIS A 297 28.63 -3.87 -52.58
C HIS A 297 27.92 -2.53 -52.87
N VAL A 298 28.29 -1.88 -53.98
CA VAL A 298 27.66 -0.63 -54.42
C VAL A 298 26.18 -0.83 -54.73
N ARG A 299 25.82 -1.90 -55.47
CA ARG A 299 24.43 -2.27 -55.75
C ARG A 299 23.65 -2.50 -54.46
N ASN A 300 24.19 -3.32 -53.56
CA ASN A 300 23.54 -3.62 -52.28
C ASN A 300 23.28 -2.35 -51.46
N ILE A 301 24.24 -1.42 -51.38
CA ILE A 301 24.07 -0.16 -50.65
C ILE A 301 22.99 0.73 -51.28
N ILE A 302 22.95 0.81 -52.61
CA ILE A 302 21.97 1.63 -53.33
C ILE A 302 20.57 1.02 -53.21
N ASP A 303 20.44 -0.30 -53.36
CA ASP A 303 19.16 -1.01 -53.28
C ASP A 303 18.62 -1.05 -51.84
N CYS A 304 19.48 -1.19 -50.83
CA CYS A 304 19.09 -1.12 -49.41
C CYS A 304 18.66 0.30 -49.00
N ASN A 305 19.27 1.34 -49.58
CA ASN A 305 18.86 2.73 -49.33
C ASN A 305 17.61 3.15 -50.12
N GLY A 306 17.24 2.42 -51.17
CA GLY A 306 16.04 2.67 -51.98
C GLY A 306 14.76 1.97 -51.50
N ARG A 307 14.85 1.06 -50.51
CA ARG A 307 13.72 0.32 -49.93
C ARG A 307 13.23 0.84 -48.58
N LYS A 308 13.83 1.91 -48.04
CA LYS A 308 13.43 2.52 -46.76
C LYS A 308 12.62 3.78 -46.99
#